data_AF-A0A534ELZ9-F1
#
_entry.id   AF-A0A534ELZ9-F1
#
_cell.length_a   1.000
_cell.length_b   1.000
_cell.length_c   1.000
_cell.angle_alpha   90.00
_cell.angle_beta   90.00
_cell.angle_gamma   90.00
#
_symmetry.space_group_name_H-M   'P 1'
#
loop_
_entity.id
_entity.type
_entity.pdbx_description
1 polymer ?
#
loop_
_entity_poly.entity_id
_entity_poly.type
_entity_poly.pdbx_seq_one_letter_code
_entity_poly.pdbx_strand_id
1 'polypeptide(L)' 'KPAWRVKPSWYLVATDDKMIPPPAQRSMAQRAESKVVETAGSHSVYVSKPKVVATLIAQAAREAK' A
#
# COMPACT_ATOMS: atom_id res chain seq x y z
N LYS A 1 8.07 -19.41 2.14
CA LYS A 1 7.02 -18.57 2.81
C LYS A 1 7.04 -17.18 2.20
N PRO A 2 5.90 -16.48 2.06
CA PRO A 2 5.88 -15.11 1.51
C PRO A 2 6.65 -14.14 2.42
N ALA A 3 7.33 -13.15 1.81
CA ALA A 3 8.26 -12.27 2.52
C ALA A 3 7.60 -11.44 3.64
N TRP A 4 6.35 -11.02 3.45
CA TRP A 4 5.57 -10.24 4.44
C TRP A 4 5.30 -10.98 5.76
N ARG A 5 5.60 -12.29 5.86
CA ARG A 5 5.55 -13.02 7.14
C ARG A 5 6.78 -12.82 8.02
N VAL A 6 7.86 -12.25 7.49
CA VAL A 6 9.14 -12.09 8.22
C VAL A 6 9.81 -10.74 7.99
N LYS A 7 9.28 -9.93 7.07
CA LYS A 7 9.75 -8.57 6.82
C LYS A 7 8.62 -7.58 7.09
N PRO A 8 8.93 -6.38 7.59
CA PRO A 8 7.96 -5.29 7.64
C PRO A 8 7.27 -5.09 6.29
N SER A 9 5.98 -4.76 6.33
CA SER A 9 5.13 -4.61 5.16
C SER A 9 4.40 -3.27 5.17
N TRP A 10 4.22 -2.68 3.98
CA TRP A 10 3.47 -1.43 3.77
C TRP A 10 2.46 -1.63 2.65
N TYR A 11 1.34 -0.92 2.73
CA TYR A 11 0.29 -0.98 1.73
C TYR A 11 -0.31 0.41 1.51
N LEU A 12 -0.46 0.81 0.24
CA LEU A 12 -1.21 2.01 -0.14
C LEU A 12 -2.57 1.58 -0.70
N VAL A 13 -3.65 1.89 0.01
CA VAL A 13 -5.01 1.67 -0.50
C VAL A 13 -5.41 2.85 -1.37
N ALA A 14 -5.75 2.56 -2.63
CA ALA A 14 -6.36 3.52 -3.54
C ALA A 14 -7.89 3.44 -3.41
N THR A 15 -8.52 4.46 -2.84
CA THR A 15 -9.93 4.37 -2.41
C THR A 15 -10.94 4.43 -3.56
N ASP A 16 -10.53 4.89 -4.74
CA ASP A 16 -11.37 4.98 -5.94
C ASP A 16 -10.97 3.93 -7.00
N ASP A 17 -10.23 2.91 -6.59
CA ASP A 17 -9.80 1.81 -7.46
C ASP A 17 -11.01 0.99 -7.94
N LYS A 18 -11.14 0.88 -9.26
CA LYS A 18 -12.19 0.11 -9.95
C LYS A 18 -11.70 -1.25 -10.47
N MET A 19 -10.38 -1.50 -10.41
CA MET A 19 -9.77 -2.78 -10.77
C MET A 19 -9.70 -3.70 -9.57
N ILE A 20 -9.25 -3.19 -8.42
CA ILE A 20 -9.22 -3.92 -7.15
C ILE A 20 -10.06 -3.18 -6.12
N PRO A 21 -11.22 -3.72 -5.70
CA PRO A 21 -12.08 -3.04 -4.74
C PRO A 21 -11.34 -2.68 -3.44
N PRO A 22 -11.52 -1.47 -2.89
CA PRO A 22 -10.85 -1.05 -1.65
C PRO A 22 -11.03 -2.02 -0.47
N PRO A 23 -12.19 -2.66 -0.24
CA PRO A 23 -12.31 -3.69 0.80
C PRO A 23 -11.35 -4.88 0.59
N ALA A 24 -11.15 -5.32 -0.65
CA ALA A 24 -10.20 -6.39 -0.95
C ALA A 24 -8.76 -5.96 -0.70
N GLN A 25 -8.40 -4.72 -1.04
CA GLN A 25 -7.10 -4.14 -0.73
C GLN A 25 -6.83 -4.13 0.79
N ARG A 26 -7.81 -3.69 1.59
CA ARG A 26 -7.72 -3.70 3.06
C ARG A 26 -7.55 -5.11 3.61
N SER A 27 -8.29 -6.09 3.09
CA SER A 27 -8.12 -7.51 3.47
C SER A 27 -6.72 -8.04 3.13
N MET A 28 -6.17 -7.66 1.97
CA MET A 28 -4.78 -8.03 1.61
C MET A 28 -3.76 -7.39 2.54
N ALA A 29 -3.94 -6.11 2.88
CA ALA A 29 -3.08 -5.39 3.80
C ALA A 29 -3.13 -5.99 5.22
N GLN A 30 -4.34 -6.31 5.71
CA GLN A 30 -4.54 -6.94 7.01
C GLN A 30 -3.87 -8.32 7.08
N ARG A 31 -4.05 -9.16 6.04
CA ARG A 31 -3.41 -10.48 5.96
C ARG A 31 -1.88 -10.40 6.02
N ALA A 32 -1.31 -9.30 5.53
CA ALA A 32 0.14 -9.06 5.52
C ALA A 32 0.63 -8.27 6.74
N GLU A 33 -0.26 -7.92 7.69
CA GLU A 33 0.04 -7.04 8.83
C GLU A 33 0.74 -5.73 8.40
N SER A 34 0.35 -5.20 7.24
CA SER A 34 0.99 -4.03 6.65
C SER A 34 0.68 -2.75 7.42
N LYS A 35 1.65 -1.83 7.48
CA LYS A 35 1.38 -0.42 7.74
C LYS A 35 0.59 0.16 6.56
N VAL A 36 -0.62 0.66 6.82
CA VAL A 36 -1.55 1.10 5.78
C VAL A 36 -1.58 2.63 5.67
N VAL A 37 -1.50 3.13 4.44
CA VAL A 37 -1.85 4.50 4.07
C VAL A 37 -2.99 4.43 3.06
N GLU A 38 -3.96 5.34 3.13
CA GLU A 38 -5.05 5.43 2.15
C GLU A 38 -4.99 6.76 1.40
N THR A 39 -5.38 6.75 0.13
CA THR A 39 -5.47 7.96 -0.69
C THR A 39 -6.55 7.83 -1.77
N ALA A 40 -7.21 8.93 -2.10
CA ALA A 40 -8.11 9.00 -3.26
C ALA A 40 -7.31 8.86 -4.56
N GLY A 41 -7.81 8.06 -5.50
CA GLY A 41 -7.12 7.71 -6.74
C GLY A 41 -7.56 6.37 -7.34
N SER A 42 -7.33 6.24 -8.64
CA SER A 42 -7.59 5.01 -9.40
C SER A 42 -6.48 3.96 -9.20
N HIS A 43 -6.63 2.80 -9.83
CA HIS A 43 -5.67 1.69 -9.78
C HIS A 43 -4.22 2.11 -10.05
N SER A 44 -3.99 2.95 -11.06
CA SER A 44 -2.67 3.51 -11.39
C SER A 44 -2.33 4.71 -10.48
N VAL A 45 -2.40 4.51 -9.17
CA VAL A 45 -2.19 5.56 -8.14
C VAL A 45 -0.79 6.17 -8.19
N TYR A 46 0.21 5.42 -8.67
CA TYR A 46 1.57 5.91 -8.88
C TYR A 46 1.70 6.92 -10.02
N VAL A 47 0.77 6.90 -10.99
CA VAL A 47 0.70 7.91 -12.06
C VAL A 47 -0.12 9.12 -11.61
N SER A 48 -1.28 8.88 -10.98
CA SER A 48 -2.21 9.96 -10.62
C SER A 48 -1.83 10.70 -9.34
N LYS A 49 -1.16 10.02 -8.40
CA LYS A 49 -0.73 10.55 -7.10
C LYS A 49 0.73 10.14 -6.79
N PRO A 50 1.71 10.49 -7.65
CA PRO A 50 3.09 10.04 -7.48
C PRO A 50 3.72 10.46 -6.14
N LYS A 51 3.34 11.62 -5.60
CA LYS A 51 3.90 12.16 -4.34
C LYS A 51 3.62 11.26 -3.13
N VAL A 52 2.40 10.76 -2.97
CA VAL A 52 2.07 9.89 -1.81
C VAL A 52 2.73 8.53 -1.93
N VAL A 53 2.83 8.00 -3.15
CA VAL A 53 3.57 6.76 -3.43
C VAL A 53 5.05 6.92 -3.08
N ALA A 54 5.71 7.96 -3.58
CA ALA A 54 7.13 8.20 -3.31
C ALA A 54 7.39 8.44 -1.81
N THR A 55 6.50 9.15 -1.13
CA THR A 55 6.60 9.37 0.33
C THR A 55 6.51 8.05 1.10
N LEU A 56 5.56 7.17 0.74
CA LEU A 56 5.41 5.87 1.39
C LEU A 56 6.64 4.97 1.16
N ILE A 57 7.17 4.95 -0.06
CA ILE A 57 8.40 4.19 -0.37
C ILE A 57 9.58 4.73 0.46
N ALA A 58 9.77 6.06 0.52
CA ALA A 58 10.84 6.66 1.30
C ALA A 58 10.69 6.41 2.80
N GLN A 59 9.47 6.36 3.32
CA GLN A 59 9.20 5.95 4.70
C GLN A 59 9.58 4.49 4.93
N ALA A 60 9.08 3.58 4.09
CA ALA A 60 9.38 2.15 4.18
C ALA A 60 10.89 1.88 4.12
N ALA A 61 11.63 2.53 3.22
CA ALA A 61 13.07 2.37 3.09
C ALA A 61 13.86 2.79 4.34
N ARG A 62 13.37 3.78 5.10
CA ARG A 62 13.99 4.22 6.36
C ARG A 62 13.66 3.33 7.55
N GLU A 63 12.46 2.74 7.54
CA GLU A 63 11.92 1.96 8.64
C GLU A 63 12.12 0.45 8.51
N ALA A 64 12.35 -0.06 7.29
CA ALA A 64 12.63 -1.46 7.02
C ALA A 64 14.03 -1.82 7.56
N LYS A 65 14.06 -2.19 8.84
CA LYS A 65 15.20 -2.83 9.51
C LYS A 65 14.92 -4.30 9.71
#